data_AF-A0A9E3Y7Z1-F1
#
_entry.id   AF-A0A9E3Y7Z1-F1
#
_cell.length_a   1.000
_cell.length_b   1.000
_cell.length_c   1.000
_cell.angle_alpha   90.00
_cell.angle_beta   90.00
_cell.angle_gamma   90.00
#
_symmetry.space_group_name_H-M   'P 1'
#
loop_
_entity.id
_entity.type
_entity.pdbx_description
1 polymer ?
#
loop_
_entity_poly.entity_id
_entity_poly.type
_entity_poly.pdbx_seq_one_letter_code
_entity_poly.pdbx_strand_id
1 'polypeptide(L)'
;MTVPTGELASIELHREAFGDLLVRMETAIVRGRHEAAAALGAMAADFASRHHPGWFAHPDLERMLIQLGGTISVATSEVPRCGHIHLVDVAAPGPVFDIAEKMQLVAADHSEVVIVEPSTNPLARAAELRRKIDEAEVVFLHTEPQAVEMTLALAGWRSRPPVVVVNHHETVFWTGVGVADVLVSHTASGRALGVDRRFVSPARSRLLPGRDVSPDIWRGWVEDVDRIVRAMHPAWLPQACLPAPAFPKDLEIAQWQRVAGRSDGLAASWARSGRLLERPDRPSLSVVVVGREGASTLECLHRVLDAAPDREAPQLIVIDTGHDPDLADLLDTLGGLVLRVPMSPGSEPDPLADGLRWCWGSESVLLPDACRPEPAAWSEALTALRSTEGGLVRRPDQNGVEQIFVRTELVTLGAGPGTVGEKSSRLVTPS
;
A
#
# COMPACT_ATOMS: atom_id res chain seq x y z
N MET A 1 7.87 -17.29 -24.39
CA MET A 1 9.31 -17.00 -24.14
C MET A 1 9.65 -17.67 -22.82
N THR A 2 10.37 -18.79 -22.83
CA THR A 2 10.76 -19.50 -21.60
C THR A 2 11.91 -18.77 -20.95
N VAL A 3 11.70 -18.21 -19.77
CA VAL A 3 12.76 -17.62 -18.95
C VAL A 3 13.77 -18.71 -18.62
N PRO A 4 15.09 -18.52 -18.82
CA PRO A 4 16.09 -19.49 -18.43
C PRO A 4 15.94 -19.82 -16.94
N THR A 5 15.96 -21.10 -16.57
CA THR A 5 15.80 -21.57 -15.19
C THR A 5 16.81 -20.94 -14.21
N GLY A 6 17.97 -20.49 -14.72
CA GLY A 6 18.97 -19.76 -13.92
C GLY A 6 18.56 -18.35 -13.49
N GLU A 7 17.68 -17.65 -14.24
CA GLU A 7 17.23 -16.30 -13.88
C GLU A 7 16.22 -16.32 -12.73
N LEU A 8 15.34 -17.32 -12.69
CA LEU A 8 14.39 -17.49 -11.59
C LEU A 8 15.10 -17.80 -10.26
N ALA A 9 16.16 -18.61 -10.30
CA ALA A 9 17.00 -18.87 -9.13
C ALA A 9 17.69 -17.59 -8.61
N SER A 10 18.05 -16.66 -9.51
CA SER A 10 18.65 -15.37 -9.16
C SER A 10 17.66 -14.43 -8.46
N ILE A 11 16.42 -14.36 -8.94
CA ILE A 11 15.38 -13.53 -8.32
C ILE A 11 15.09 -13.99 -6.88
N GLU A 12 14.97 -15.29 -6.64
CA GLU A 12 14.68 -15.80 -5.31
C GLU A 12 15.84 -15.55 -4.33
N LEU A 13 17.09 -15.71 -4.80
CA LEU A 13 18.27 -15.34 -4.02
C LEU A 13 18.27 -13.84 -3.68
N HIS A 14 17.89 -12.97 -4.63
CA HIS A 14 17.78 -11.53 -4.36
C HIS A 14 16.67 -11.22 -3.35
N ARG A 15 15.55 -11.94 -3.37
CA ARG A 15 14.47 -11.78 -2.39
C ARG A 15 14.91 -12.16 -0.99
N GLU A 16 15.63 -13.27 -0.85
CA GLU A 16 16.19 -13.72 0.43
C GLU A 16 17.15 -12.67 0.99
N ALA A 17 18.13 -12.23 0.20
CA ALA A 17 19.10 -11.21 0.60
C ALA A 17 18.43 -9.86 0.96
N PHE A 18 17.40 -9.45 0.21
CA PHE A 18 16.61 -8.27 0.53
C PHE A 18 15.82 -8.44 1.83
N GLY A 19 15.19 -9.60 2.05
CA GLY A 19 14.47 -9.95 3.26
C GLY A 19 15.35 -9.88 4.51
N ASP A 20 16.58 -10.40 4.43
CA ASP A 20 17.57 -10.31 5.51
C ASP A 20 17.90 -8.87 5.91
N LEU A 21 18.00 -7.96 4.93
CA LEU A 21 18.20 -6.53 5.19
C LEU A 21 17.00 -5.93 5.91
N LEU A 22 15.77 -6.31 5.54
CA LEU A 22 14.56 -5.85 6.22
C LEU A 22 14.47 -6.35 7.67
N VAL A 23 14.78 -7.63 7.93
CA VAL A 23 14.80 -8.19 9.29
C VAL A 23 15.81 -7.45 10.18
N ARG A 24 16.99 -7.14 9.63
CA ARG A 24 18.02 -6.36 10.33
C ARG A 24 17.56 -4.92 10.59
N MET A 25 16.91 -4.28 9.61
CA MET A 25 16.34 -2.94 9.73
C MET A 25 15.30 -2.90 10.85
N GLU A 26 14.35 -3.83 10.84
CA GLU A 26 13.31 -3.94 11.86
C GLU A 26 13.91 -4.17 13.26
N THR A 27 14.89 -5.07 13.36
CA THR A 27 15.61 -5.31 14.61
C THR A 27 16.28 -4.02 15.13
N ALA A 28 16.85 -3.21 14.24
CA ALA A 28 17.44 -1.92 14.61
C ALA A 28 16.37 -0.91 15.08
N ILE A 29 15.20 -0.87 14.44
CA ILE A 29 14.04 -0.05 14.87
C ILE A 29 13.60 -0.44 16.27
N VAL A 30 13.35 -1.73 16.53
CA VAL A 30 12.90 -2.24 17.84
C VAL A 30 13.90 -1.91 18.95
N ARG A 31 15.20 -1.85 18.63
CA ARG A 31 16.27 -1.49 19.57
C ARG A 31 16.48 0.02 19.71
N GLY A 32 15.66 0.87 19.08
CA GLY A 32 15.81 2.33 19.09
C GLY A 32 17.04 2.85 18.33
N ARG A 33 17.65 2.04 17.46
CA ARG A 33 18.86 2.40 16.70
C ARG A 33 18.47 3.00 15.35
N HIS A 34 17.82 4.16 15.37
CA HIS A 34 17.18 4.75 14.19
C HIS A 34 18.15 5.06 13.04
N GLU A 35 19.35 5.58 13.32
CA GLU A 35 20.35 5.84 12.26
C GLU A 35 20.81 4.56 11.57
N ALA A 36 21.08 3.50 12.34
CA ALA A 36 21.45 2.20 11.80
C ALA A 36 20.30 1.58 10.99
N ALA A 37 19.06 1.74 11.45
CA ALA A 37 17.88 1.29 10.72
C ALA A 37 17.71 2.05 9.40
N ALA A 38 17.89 3.36 9.38
CA ALA A 38 17.81 4.16 8.16
C ALA A 38 18.92 3.79 7.16
N ALA A 39 20.14 3.54 7.64
CA ALA A 39 21.23 3.04 6.80
C ALA A 39 20.91 1.65 6.21
N LEU A 40 20.33 0.73 7.00
CA LEU A 40 19.88 -0.58 6.50
C LEU A 40 18.76 -0.45 5.48
N GLY A 41 17.83 0.49 5.65
CA GLY A 41 16.79 0.80 4.67
C GLY A 41 17.38 1.32 3.35
N ALA A 42 18.36 2.22 3.41
CA ALA A 42 19.09 2.70 2.24
C ALA A 42 19.85 1.56 1.53
N MET A 43 20.51 0.68 2.29
CA MET A 43 21.17 -0.51 1.75
C MET A 43 20.17 -1.46 1.08
N ALA A 44 19.00 -1.69 1.68
CA ALA A 44 17.95 -2.54 1.10
C ALA A 44 17.43 -1.97 -0.23
N ALA A 45 17.17 -0.66 -0.28
CA ALA A 45 16.71 0.02 -1.48
C ALA A 45 17.78 -0.01 -2.60
N ASP A 46 19.04 0.30 -2.28
CA ASP A 46 20.15 0.23 -3.24
C ASP A 46 20.39 -1.20 -3.73
N PHE A 47 20.34 -2.19 -2.83
CA PHE A 47 20.42 -3.60 -3.20
C PHE A 47 19.31 -3.98 -4.18
N ALA A 48 18.04 -3.66 -3.87
CA ALA A 48 16.91 -4.01 -4.73
C ALA A 48 16.95 -3.29 -6.08
N SER A 49 17.53 -2.09 -6.14
CA SER A 49 17.73 -1.37 -7.40
C SER A 49 18.77 -2.05 -8.29
N ARG A 50 19.85 -2.60 -7.72
CA ARG A 50 20.93 -3.27 -8.48
C ARG A 50 20.68 -4.75 -8.75
N HIS A 51 19.99 -5.41 -7.82
CA HIS A 51 19.72 -6.84 -7.80
C HIS A 51 18.21 -7.05 -7.67
N HIS A 52 17.49 -6.80 -8.76
CA HIS A 52 16.04 -6.68 -8.74
C HIS A 52 15.36 -7.95 -8.17
N PRO A 53 14.61 -7.85 -7.03
CA PRO A 53 13.96 -8.99 -6.39
C PRO A 53 12.60 -9.34 -7.03
N GLY A 54 12.29 -8.74 -8.18
CA GLY A 54 11.01 -8.88 -8.87
C GLY A 54 9.94 -7.87 -8.42
N TRP A 55 10.28 -6.95 -7.51
CA TRP A 55 9.40 -5.88 -7.03
C TRP A 55 9.91 -4.51 -7.46
N PHE A 56 9.00 -3.60 -7.82
CA PHE A 56 9.34 -2.22 -8.18
C PHE A 56 9.18 -1.24 -7.01
N ALA A 57 8.59 -1.69 -5.91
CA ALA A 57 8.51 -1.03 -4.61
C ALA A 57 8.24 -2.13 -3.57
N HIS A 58 8.63 -1.92 -2.31
CA HIS A 58 8.36 -2.89 -1.24
C HIS A 58 7.63 -2.25 -0.06
N PRO A 59 6.40 -2.68 0.25
CA PRO A 59 5.58 -2.06 1.29
C PRO A 59 6.21 -2.09 2.69
N ASP A 60 6.87 -3.18 3.08
CA ASP A 60 7.47 -3.26 4.42
C ASP A 60 8.65 -2.30 4.60
N LEU A 61 9.41 -2.08 3.52
CA LEU A 61 10.48 -1.08 3.52
C LEU A 61 9.89 0.32 3.66
N GLU A 62 8.89 0.66 2.85
CA GLU A 62 8.17 1.94 2.92
C GLU A 62 7.60 2.20 4.31
N ARG A 63 6.93 1.20 4.91
CA ARG A 63 6.39 1.30 6.27
C ARG A 63 7.47 1.61 7.30
N MET A 64 8.58 0.87 7.27
CA MET A 64 9.68 1.06 8.21
C MET A 64 10.36 2.42 8.02
N LEU A 65 10.50 2.88 6.77
CA LEU A 65 10.98 4.24 6.48
C LEU A 65 10.01 5.30 6.98
N ILE A 66 8.70 5.11 6.81
CA ILE A 66 7.68 6.03 7.34
C ILE A 66 7.76 6.11 8.87
N GLN A 67 7.87 4.95 9.53
CA GLN A 67 8.03 4.89 10.99
C GLN A 67 9.28 5.65 11.45
N LEU A 68 10.41 5.46 10.76
CA LEU A 68 11.65 6.17 11.06
C LEU A 68 11.55 7.68 10.81
N GLY A 69 10.93 8.09 9.70
CA GLY A 69 10.76 9.50 9.36
C GLY A 69 9.87 10.26 10.35
N GLY A 70 8.92 9.57 11.00
CA GLY A 70 8.15 10.11 12.12
C GLY A 70 8.98 10.44 13.36
N THR A 71 10.21 9.92 13.48
CA THR A 71 11.13 10.25 14.58
C THR A 71 11.97 11.50 14.32
N ILE A 72 11.99 12.00 13.09
CA ILE A 72 12.69 13.22 12.72
C ILE A 72 11.92 14.39 13.33
N SER A 73 12.55 15.09 14.27
CA SER A 73 12.04 16.35 14.81
C SER A 73 12.73 17.50 14.09
N VAL A 74 11.95 18.31 13.37
CA VAL A 74 12.40 19.58 12.82
C VAL A 74 11.42 20.64 13.32
N ALA A 75 11.94 21.76 13.78
CA ALA A 75 11.11 22.92 14.09
C ALA A 75 10.40 23.31 12.79
N THR A 76 9.07 23.14 12.78
CA THR A 76 8.26 23.58 11.63
C THR A 76 8.09 25.08 11.75
N SER A 77 8.27 25.75 10.61
CA SER A 77 8.01 27.16 10.46
C SER A 77 6.50 27.39 10.51
N GLU A 78 6.05 28.27 11.38
CA GLU A 78 4.67 28.79 11.33
C GLU A 78 4.50 29.83 10.21
N VAL A 79 5.57 30.12 9.46
CA VAL A 79 5.55 31.12 8.38
C VAL A 79 4.61 30.64 7.26
N PRO A 80 3.66 31.50 6.82
CA PRO A 80 2.83 31.19 5.67
C PRO A 80 3.69 30.88 4.45
N ARG A 81 3.43 29.76 3.79
CA ARG A 81 4.05 29.40 2.50
C ARG A 81 3.74 30.49 1.48
N CYS A 82 4.78 31.09 0.93
CA CYS A 82 4.65 32.22 0.02
C CYS A 82 5.13 31.82 -1.38
N GLY A 83 4.22 31.38 -2.26
CA GLY A 83 4.38 31.40 -3.73
C GLY A 83 5.52 30.59 -4.37
N HIS A 84 6.43 30.00 -3.59
CA HIS A 84 7.68 29.45 -4.11
C HIS A 84 7.55 27.98 -4.47
N ILE A 85 7.93 27.66 -5.71
CA ILE A 85 8.08 26.28 -6.17
C ILE A 85 9.52 25.86 -5.90
N HIS A 86 9.71 24.90 -5.00
CA HIS A 86 11.06 24.40 -4.71
C HIS A 86 11.36 23.21 -5.61
N LEU A 87 12.35 23.38 -6.48
CA LEU A 87 12.94 22.31 -7.27
C LEU A 87 14.05 21.70 -6.44
N VAL A 88 13.79 20.53 -5.87
CA VAL A 88 14.74 19.91 -4.97
C VAL A 88 15.42 18.76 -5.67
N ASP A 89 16.73 18.89 -5.82
CA ASP A 89 17.55 17.79 -6.27
C ASP A 89 18.28 17.15 -5.09
N VAL A 90 18.04 15.85 -4.92
CA VAL A 90 18.68 14.98 -3.94
C VAL A 90 19.69 14.07 -4.67
N ALA A 91 20.26 14.51 -5.79
CA ALA A 91 21.19 13.72 -6.59
C ALA A 91 22.56 13.51 -5.93
N ALA A 92 23.13 12.35 -6.24
CA ALA A 92 24.56 12.10 -6.24
C ALA A 92 25.23 12.96 -7.34
N PRO A 93 26.53 13.30 -7.24
CA PRO A 93 27.21 14.17 -8.20
C PRO A 93 27.13 13.61 -9.63
N GLY A 94 26.20 14.15 -10.43
CA GLY A 94 25.95 13.82 -11.82
C GLY A 94 25.27 15.01 -12.51
N PRO A 95 25.21 15.04 -13.85
CA PRO A 95 24.65 16.18 -14.55
C PRO A 95 23.13 16.28 -14.32
N VAL A 96 22.74 17.14 -13.36
CA VAL A 96 21.37 17.60 -12.98
C VAL A 96 20.60 18.27 -14.14
N PHE A 97 21.13 18.24 -15.35
CA PHE A 97 20.96 19.35 -16.30
C PHE A 97 19.67 19.36 -17.14
N ASP A 98 18.88 18.28 -17.26
CA ASP A 98 17.74 18.30 -18.20
C ASP A 98 16.37 18.63 -17.59
N ILE A 99 16.16 18.40 -16.28
CA ILE A 99 14.86 18.67 -15.61
C ILE A 99 14.87 20.05 -14.93
N ALA A 100 15.96 20.41 -14.25
CA ALA A 100 16.10 21.71 -13.60
C ALA A 100 16.03 22.85 -14.62
N GLU A 101 16.72 22.72 -15.78
CA GLU A 101 16.70 23.73 -16.85
C GLU A 101 15.28 23.92 -17.42
N LYS A 102 14.50 22.85 -17.56
CA LYS A 102 13.13 22.92 -18.09
C LYS A 102 12.13 23.45 -17.08
N MET A 103 12.24 23.05 -15.81
CA MET A 103 11.36 23.57 -14.76
C MET A 103 11.65 25.03 -14.45
N GLN A 104 12.92 25.46 -14.50
CA GLN A 104 13.31 26.88 -14.47
C GLN A 104 12.68 27.66 -15.63
N LEU A 105 12.53 27.03 -16.82
CA LEU A 105 11.88 27.66 -17.97
C LEU A 105 10.38 27.90 -17.78
N VAL A 106 9.72 27.09 -16.94
CA VAL A 106 8.27 27.16 -16.69
C VAL A 106 7.95 27.96 -15.43
N ALA A 107 8.84 27.97 -14.45
CA ALA A 107 8.65 28.61 -13.15
C ALA A 107 9.51 29.88 -12.96
N ALA A 108 9.89 30.53 -14.07
CA ALA A 108 10.99 31.48 -14.18
C ALA A 108 11.00 32.64 -13.18
N ASP A 109 9.87 33.04 -12.62
CA ASP A 109 9.79 34.17 -11.68
C ASP A 109 9.63 33.77 -10.19
N HIS A 110 9.35 32.50 -9.87
CA HIS A 110 9.02 32.06 -8.49
C HIS A 110 9.61 30.70 -8.06
N SER A 111 10.56 30.15 -8.81
CA SER A 111 11.21 28.88 -8.44
C SER A 111 12.57 29.06 -7.79
N GLU A 112 12.85 28.25 -6.78
CA GLU A 112 14.17 28.09 -6.19
C GLU A 112 14.66 26.67 -6.43
N VAL A 113 15.88 26.51 -6.97
CA VAL A 113 16.53 25.21 -7.02
C VAL A 113 17.30 25.01 -5.73
N VAL A 114 16.87 24.03 -4.95
CA VAL A 114 17.50 23.70 -3.68
C VAL A 114 18.21 22.36 -3.81
N ILE A 115 19.52 22.37 -3.60
CA ILE A 115 20.33 21.15 -3.57
C ILE A 115 20.47 20.71 -2.10
N VAL A 116 20.25 19.42 -1.84
CA VAL A 116 20.53 18.79 -0.54
C VAL A 116 21.86 18.06 -0.65
N GLU A 117 22.84 18.52 0.12
CA GLU A 117 24.19 17.97 0.08
C GLU A 117 24.20 16.46 0.40
N PRO A 118 25.12 15.68 -0.21
CA PRO A 118 25.29 14.28 0.13
C PRO A 118 25.67 14.11 1.61
N SER A 119 25.12 13.08 2.25
CA SER A 119 25.47 12.68 3.61
C SER A 119 25.46 11.17 3.72
N THR A 120 26.37 10.63 4.53
CA THR A 120 26.39 9.19 4.85
C THR A 120 25.31 8.79 5.85
N ASN A 121 24.61 9.75 6.45
CA ASN A 121 23.50 9.53 7.38
C ASN A 121 22.17 9.92 6.72
N PRO A 122 21.34 8.95 6.31
CA PRO A 122 20.06 9.23 5.64
C PRO A 122 19.10 10.07 6.49
N LEU A 123 19.12 9.93 7.82
CA LEU A 123 18.25 10.73 8.70
C LEU A 123 18.68 12.20 8.74
N ALA A 124 19.98 12.47 8.81
CA ALA A 124 20.49 13.83 8.77
C ALA A 124 20.15 14.52 7.44
N ARG A 125 20.29 13.78 6.33
CA ARG A 125 19.93 14.26 4.99
C ARG A 125 18.43 14.50 4.85
N ALA A 126 17.61 13.60 5.39
CA ALA A 126 16.16 13.77 5.43
C ALA A 126 15.73 14.98 6.29
N ALA A 127 16.40 15.24 7.41
CA ALA A 127 16.14 16.42 8.24
C ALA A 127 16.55 17.72 7.53
N GLU A 128 17.64 17.71 6.77
CA GLU A 128 18.03 18.83 5.92
C GLU A 128 17.04 19.08 4.78
N LEU A 129 16.63 18.02 4.07
CA LEU A 129 15.58 18.08 3.07
C LEU A 129 14.30 18.69 3.66
N ARG A 130 13.85 18.20 4.83
CA ARG A 130 12.68 18.71 5.54
C ARG A 130 12.77 20.21 5.82
N ARG A 131 13.91 20.70 6.33
CA ARG A 131 14.14 22.15 6.57
C ARG A 131 14.05 22.97 5.29
N LYS A 132 14.65 22.46 4.21
CA LYS A 132 14.74 23.15 2.91
C LYS A 132 13.39 23.27 2.18
N ILE A 133 12.43 22.42 2.50
CA ILE A 133 11.14 22.39 1.81
C ILE A 133 9.96 22.89 2.66
N ASP A 134 10.19 23.21 3.93
CA ASP A 134 9.13 23.63 4.87
C ASP A 134 8.33 24.84 4.35
N GLU A 135 9.05 25.80 3.79
CA GLU A 135 8.52 27.07 3.28
C GLU A 135 7.98 26.98 1.84
N ALA A 136 8.20 25.84 1.16
CA ALA A 136 7.77 25.66 -0.22
C ALA A 136 6.25 25.60 -0.33
N GLU A 137 5.66 26.18 -1.37
CA GLU A 137 4.24 25.97 -1.67
C GLU A 137 4.01 24.61 -2.34
N VAL A 138 4.91 24.23 -3.25
CA VAL A 138 4.95 22.92 -3.92
C VAL A 138 6.40 22.52 -4.07
N VAL A 139 6.68 21.23 -3.87
CA VAL A 139 8.03 20.66 -4.03
C VAL A 139 8.03 19.76 -5.25
N PHE A 140 8.90 20.05 -6.20
CA PHE A 140 9.25 19.11 -7.26
C PHE A 140 10.54 18.41 -6.85
N LEU A 141 10.43 17.12 -6.53
CA LEU A 141 11.55 16.35 -6.04
C LEU A 141 12.12 15.48 -7.16
N HIS A 142 13.37 15.76 -7.50
CA HIS A 142 14.22 14.93 -8.32
C HIS A 142 15.17 14.18 -7.37
N THR A 143 15.06 12.86 -7.33
CA THR A 143 15.86 12.02 -6.43
C THR A 143 16.08 10.69 -7.08
N GLU A 144 17.22 10.06 -6.82
CA GLU A 144 17.47 8.67 -7.20
C GLU A 144 16.30 7.78 -6.72
N PRO A 145 15.83 6.81 -7.54
CA PRO A 145 14.71 5.92 -7.23
C PRO A 145 14.75 5.26 -5.86
N GLN A 146 15.93 4.79 -5.48
CA GLN A 146 16.23 4.05 -4.26
C GLN A 146 16.56 4.97 -3.08
N ALA A 147 16.54 6.29 -3.25
CA ALA A 147 16.81 7.24 -2.19
C ALA A 147 15.69 7.19 -1.14
N VAL A 148 16.07 6.86 0.08
CA VAL A 148 15.15 6.73 1.20
C VAL A 148 14.85 8.07 1.87
N GLU A 149 15.64 9.09 1.58
CA GLU A 149 15.61 10.41 2.19
C GLU A 149 14.28 11.11 1.96
N MET A 150 13.67 10.92 0.78
CA MET A 150 12.33 11.45 0.48
C MET A 150 11.28 10.87 1.42
N THR A 151 11.22 9.54 1.55
CA THR A 151 10.28 8.87 2.46
C THR A 151 10.50 9.31 3.89
N LEU A 152 11.76 9.32 4.35
CA LEU A 152 12.12 9.74 5.69
C LEU A 152 11.74 11.20 5.97
N ALA A 153 12.04 12.12 5.04
CA ALA A 153 11.78 13.54 5.21
C ALA A 153 10.28 13.86 5.24
N LEU A 154 9.46 13.18 4.45
CA LEU A 154 8.04 13.52 4.31
C LEU A 154 7.12 12.73 5.25
N ALA A 155 7.60 11.61 5.79
CA ALA A 155 6.80 10.77 6.66
C ALA A 155 6.42 11.45 7.98
N GLY A 156 5.16 11.25 8.39
CA GLY A 156 4.60 11.79 9.63
C GLY A 156 4.38 13.31 9.63
N TRP A 157 4.74 14.01 8.55
CA TRP A 157 4.65 15.46 8.47
C TRP A 157 3.27 15.90 7.98
N ARG A 158 2.36 16.14 8.93
CA ARG A 158 0.95 16.46 8.67
C ARG A 158 0.74 17.68 7.78
N SER A 159 1.51 18.72 8.00
CA SER A 159 1.39 19.99 7.28
C SER A 159 2.39 20.14 6.15
N ARG A 160 2.99 19.06 5.61
CA ARG A 160 4.01 19.14 4.56
C ARG A 160 3.53 19.86 3.29
N PRO A 161 4.43 20.43 2.47
CA PRO A 161 4.04 20.87 1.14
C PRO A 161 3.61 19.67 0.29
N PRO A 162 2.75 19.88 -0.71
CA PRO A 162 2.57 18.94 -1.80
C PRO A 162 3.89 18.61 -2.48
N VAL A 163 4.06 17.34 -2.85
CA VAL A 163 5.29 16.79 -3.43
C VAL A 163 4.96 16.12 -4.76
N VAL A 164 5.62 16.60 -5.80
CA VAL A 164 5.62 16.04 -7.15
C VAL A 164 6.95 15.32 -7.34
N VAL A 165 6.93 14.02 -7.60
CA VAL A 165 8.16 13.22 -7.75
C VAL A 165 8.38 12.87 -9.21
N VAL A 166 9.60 13.08 -9.70
CA VAL A 166 9.96 12.81 -11.10
C VAL A 166 10.54 11.40 -11.26
N ASN A 167 9.79 10.53 -11.92
CA ASN A 167 10.16 9.18 -12.30
C ASN A 167 11.04 9.14 -13.56
N HIS A 168 12.33 9.36 -13.35
CA HIS A 168 13.39 9.34 -14.36
C HIS A 168 14.03 7.95 -14.57
N HIS A 169 13.71 6.97 -13.72
CA HIS A 169 14.13 5.57 -13.88
C HIS A 169 12.97 4.59 -13.61
N GLU A 170 12.24 4.27 -14.66
CA GLU A 170 11.03 3.46 -14.62
C GLU A 170 11.25 1.95 -14.42
N THR A 171 12.46 1.45 -14.68
CA THR A 171 12.76 0.01 -14.66
C THR A 171 13.38 -0.47 -13.35
N VAL A 172 13.66 0.42 -12.40
CA VAL A 172 14.32 0.06 -11.13
C VAL A 172 13.37 0.09 -9.94
N PHE A 173 13.87 -0.39 -8.81
CA PHE A 173 13.19 -0.36 -7.51
C PHE A 173 13.06 1.07 -6.98
N TRP A 174 11.90 1.40 -6.43
CA TRP A 174 11.57 2.73 -5.92
C TRP A 174 11.22 2.72 -4.44
N THR A 175 11.63 3.79 -3.77
CA THR A 175 11.14 4.20 -2.44
C THR A 175 10.44 5.55 -2.49
N GLY A 176 9.55 5.77 -1.53
CA GLY A 176 8.78 7.00 -1.34
C GLY A 176 7.59 7.17 -2.26
N VAL A 177 7.12 6.09 -2.89
CA VAL A 177 5.89 6.11 -3.67
C VAL A 177 4.69 6.49 -2.79
N GLY A 178 4.71 6.06 -1.53
CA GLY A 178 3.68 6.37 -0.55
C GLY A 178 3.61 7.84 -0.12
N VAL A 179 4.68 8.62 -0.30
CA VAL A 179 4.75 10.03 0.13
C VAL A 179 4.68 11.04 -1.01
N ALA A 180 4.71 10.58 -2.26
CA ALA A 180 4.55 11.42 -3.46
C ALA A 180 3.07 11.79 -3.66
N ASP A 181 2.67 13.05 -3.74
CA ASP A 181 1.27 13.37 -4.06
C ASP A 181 0.97 13.11 -5.53
N VAL A 182 1.91 13.51 -6.40
CA VAL A 182 1.88 13.27 -7.84
C VAL A 182 3.18 12.58 -8.27
N LEU A 183 3.07 11.49 -9.02
CA LEU A 183 4.19 10.86 -9.72
C LEU A 183 4.18 11.29 -11.18
N VAL A 184 5.31 11.83 -11.65
CA VAL A 184 5.47 12.27 -13.04
C VAL A 184 6.46 11.38 -13.76
N SER A 185 6.03 10.68 -14.80
CA SER A 185 6.88 9.78 -15.60
C SER A 185 7.30 10.43 -16.92
N HIS A 186 8.51 10.15 -17.39
CA HIS A 186 8.97 10.61 -18.72
C HIS A 186 8.28 9.91 -19.89
N THR A 187 7.83 8.66 -19.68
CA THR A 187 7.26 7.82 -20.72
C THR A 187 5.90 7.24 -20.30
N ALA A 188 5.11 6.83 -21.29
CA ALA A 188 3.86 6.13 -21.05
C ALA A 188 4.08 4.77 -20.36
N SER A 189 5.18 4.06 -20.69
CA SER A 189 5.56 2.80 -20.03
C SER A 189 5.91 3.03 -18.57
N GLY A 190 6.67 4.07 -18.24
CA GLY A 190 6.98 4.41 -16.86
C GLY A 190 5.76 4.84 -16.06
N ARG A 191 4.79 5.51 -16.69
CA ARG A 191 3.48 5.78 -16.08
C ARG A 191 2.71 4.48 -15.81
N ALA A 192 2.63 3.58 -16.78
CA ALA A 192 1.97 2.29 -16.62
C ALA A 192 2.62 1.45 -15.51
N LEU A 193 3.96 1.33 -15.49
CA LEU A 193 4.69 0.64 -14.42
C LEU A 193 4.47 1.28 -13.04
N GLY A 194 4.39 2.61 -12.96
CA GLY A 194 4.05 3.31 -11.73
C GLY A 194 2.67 2.90 -11.19
N VAL A 195 1.69 2.74 -12.08
CA VAL A 195 0.34 2.29 -11.71
C VAL A 195 0.35 0.80 -11.35
N ASP A 196 0.81 -0.05 -12.27
CA ASP A 196 0.62 -1.49 -12.23
C ASP A 196 1.56 -2.20 -11.24
N ARG A 197 2.75 -1.62 -11.00
CA ARG A 197 3.83 -2.29 -10.24
C ARG A 197 4.31 -1.50 -9.03
N ARG A 198 3.99 -0.22 -8.95
CA ARG A 198 4.29 0.64 -7.79
C ARG A 198 3.04 1.13 -7.06
N PHE A 199 1.85 0.73 -7.51
CA PHE A 199 0.59 1.01 -6.82
C PHE A 199 0.27 2.51 -6.74
N VAL A 200 0.69 3.29 -7.74
CA VAL A 200 0.29 4.69 -7.85
C VAL A 200 -1.08 4.78 -8.47
N SER A 201 -2.02 5.47 -7.81
CA SER A 201 -3.33 5.74 -8.41
C SER A 201 -3.18 6.42 -9.78
N PRO A 202 -3.91 5.99 -10.83
CA PRO A 202 -3.88 6.66 -12.13
C PRO A 202 -4.17 8.16 -12.06
N ALA A 203 -4.98 8.59 -11.08
CA ALA A 203 -5.32 10.00 -10.84
C ALA A 203 -4.11 10.82 -10.37
N ARG A 204 -3.15 10.19 -9.70
CA ARG A 204 -1.89 10.77 -9.18
C ARG A 204 -0.71 10.61 -10.13
N SER A 205 -0.90 9.92 -11.26
CA SER A 205 0.18 9.64 -12.21
C SER A 205 0.04 10.49 -13.47
N ARG A 206 1.08 11.25 -13.82
CA ARG A 206 1.11 12.12 -15.00
C ARG A 206 2.29 11.80 -15.90
N LEU A 207 2.11 12.05 -17.19
CA LEU A 207 3.18 12.03 -18.16
C LEU A 207 3.81 13.42 -18.21
N LEU A 208 5.13 13.49 -18.17
CA LEU A 208 5.86 14.73 -18.41
C LEU A 208 5.65 15.15 -19.88
N PRO A 209 5.39 16.43 -20.17
CA PRO A 209 5.34 16.90 -21.54
C PRO A 209 6.66 16.62 -22.26
N GLY A 210 6.58 16.33 -23.58
CA GLY A 210 7.76 16.12 -24.40
C GLY A 210 8.68 17.35 -24.42
N ARG A 211 9.97 17.16 -24.70
CA ARG A 211 10.97 18.24 -24.67
C ARG A 211 10.61 19.42 -25.59
N ASP A 212 10.05 19.14 -26.77
CA ASP A 212 9.89 20.10 -27.85
C ASP A 212 8.47 20.71 -27.93
N VAL A 213 7.69 20.61 -26.84
CA VAL A 213 6.35 21.20 -26.77
C VAL A 213 6.41 22.69 -26.41
N SER A 214 5.36 23.44 -26.78
CA SER A 214 5.31 24.88 -26.52
C SER A 214 5.24 25.23 -25.02
N PRO A 215 5.68 26.43 -24.62
CA PRO A 215 5.53 26.90 -23.24
C PRO A 215 4.10 26.87 -22.71
N ASP A 216 3.09 27.05 -23.57
CA ASP A 216 1.68 26.99 -23.17
C ASP A 216 1.24 25.57 -22.78
N ILE A 217 1.78 24.54 -23.44
CA ILE A 217 1.53 23.13 -23.06
C ILE A 217 2.13 22.86 -21.68
N TRP A 218 3.35 23.35 -21.43
CA TRP A 218 3.98 23.25 -20.12
C TRP A 218 3.19 23.99 -19.04
N ARG A 219 2.71 25.21 -19.31
CA ARG A 219 1.88 25.97 -18.37
C ARG A 219 0.59 25.22 -18.03
N GLY A 220 -0.14 24.74 -19.04
CA GLY A 220 -1.36 23.96 -18.83
C GLY A 220 -1.10 22.64 -18.07
N TRP A 221 0.07 22.03 -18.26
CA TRP A 221 0.47 20.85 -17.49
C TRP A 221 0.77 21.19 -16.02
N VAL A 222 1.47 22.30 -15.74
CA VAL A 222 1.71 22.76 -14.37
C VAL A 222 0.40 23.11 -13.68
N GLU A 223 -0.53 23.77 -14.37
CA GLU A 223 -1.88 24.05 -13.86
C GLU A 223 -2.66 22.75 -13.57
N ASP A 224 -2.49 21.69 -14.37
CA ASP A 224 -3.10 20.38 -14.08
C ASP A 224 -2.50 19.74 -12.83
N VAL A 225 -1.17 19.77 -12.69
CA VAL A 225 -0.46 19.27 -11.50
C VAL A 225 -0.88 20.04 -10.25
N ASP A 226 -0.89 21.38 -10.31
CA ASP A 226 -1.35 22.24 -9.21
C ASP A 226 -2.81 21.96 -8.86
N ARG A 227 -3.69 21.77 -9.85
CA ARG A 227 -5.09 21.41 -9.61
C ARG A 227 -5.23 20.08 -8.89
N ILE A 228 -4.47 19.05 -9.27
CA ILE A 228 -4.48 17.74 -8.60
C ILE A 228 -3.98 17.89 -7.17
N VAL A 229 -2.84 18.55 -7.01
CA VAL A 229 -2.22 18.85 -5.73
C VAL A 229 -3.21 19.56 -4.81
N ARG A 230 -3.85 20.64 -5.26
CA ARG A 230 -4.84 21.40 -4.48
C ARG A 230 -6.17 20.67 -4.30
N ALA A 231 -6.56 19.77 -5.19
CA ALA A 231 -7.71 18.90 -4.96
C ALA A 231 -7.40 17.86 -3.85
N MET A 232 -6.14 17.49 -3.70
CA MET A 232 -5.70 16.51 -2.71
C MET A 232 -5.34 17.14 -1.36
N HIS A 233 -4.79 18.36 -1.34
CA HIS A 233 -4.20 19.00 -0.15
C HIS A 233 -5.20 19.36 0.98
N PRO A 234 -6.41 19.90 0.71
CA PRO A 234 -7.42 20.14 1.74
C PRO A 234 -8.04 18.85 2.30
N ALA A 235 -7.96 17.74 1.55
CA ALA A 235 -8.56 16.46 1.92
C ALA A 235 -7.66 15.57 2.78
N TRP A 236 -6.41 15.98 3.04
CA TRP A 236 -5.42 15.20 3.81
C TRP A 236 -5.06 15.85 5.16
N LEU A 237 -6.09 16.27 5.92
CA LEU A 237 -6.21 15.87 7.33
C LEU A 237 -6.92 14.51 7.31
N PRO A 238 -6.43 13.49 8.04
CA PRO A 238 -6.38 12.10 7.58
C PRO A 238 -7.71 11.57 7.02
N GLN A 239 -7.88 11.61 5.70
CA GLN A 239 -8.91 10.86 4.97
C GLN A 239 -8.31 10.37 3.65
N ALA A 240 -7.96 9.09 3.60
CA ALA A 240 -7.87 8.40 2.33
C ALA A 240 -9.30 8.12 1.87
N CYS A 241 -9.81 8.89 0.92
CA CYS A 241 -11.01 8.52 0.16
C CYS A 241 -10.74 8.62 -1.34
N LEU A 242 -10.99 7.50 -2.00
CA LEU A 242 -11.05 7.31 -3.45
C LEU A 242 -12.17 8.19 -4.06
N PRO A 243 -12.03 8.72 -5.29
CA PRO A 243 -13.11 9.42 -5.97
C PRO A 243 -14.17 8.44 -6.52
N ALA A 244 -15.45 8.85 -6.48
CA ALA A 244 -16.54 8.20 -7.21
C ALA A 244 -16.47 8.53 -8.72
N PRO A 245 -16.62 7.55 -9.64
CA PRO A 245 -16.79 7.84 -11.06
C PRO A 245 -18.24 7.67 -11.54
N ALA A 246 -18.62 8.52 -12.50
CA ALA A 246 -19.85 8.45 -13.27
C ALA A 246 -19.76 7.44 -14.45
N PHE A 247 -20.91 6.85 -14.76
CA PHE A 247 -21.29 5.78 -15.72
C PHE A 247 -21.09 6.08 -17.23
N PRO A 248 -21.46 5.17 -18.21
CA PRO A 248 -21.76 3.69 -18.21
C PRO A 248 -20.92 2.90 -19.28
N LYS A 249 -20.92 1.55 -19.45
CA LYS A 249 -21.89 0.44 -19.35
C LYS A 249 -21.17 -0.88 -19.04
N ASP A 250 -21.69 -1.66 -18.09
CA ASP A 250 -21.87 -3.13 -18.07
C ASP A 250 -22.34 -3.53 -16.65
N LEU A 251 -23.58 -4.02 -16.55
CA LEU A 251 -24.38 -3.88 -15.33
C LEU A 251 -24.02 -4.84 -14.18
N GLU A 252 -23.34 -5.96 -14.45
CA GLU A 252 -22.94 -6.95 -13.43
C GLU A 252 -21.63 -6.59 -12.74
N ILE A 253 -20.57 -6.25 -13.48
CA ILE A 253 -19.29 -5.77 -12.91
C ILE A 253 -19.49 -4.47 -12.11
N ALA A 254 -20.42 -3.62 -12.56
CA ALA A 254 -20.77 -2.37 -11.89
C ALA A 254 -21.46 -2.55 -10.53
N GLN A 255 -22.03 -3.73 -10.22
CA GLN A 255 -22.62 -3.98 -8.91
C GLN A 255 -21.53 -4.36 -7.89
N TRP A 256 -20.56 -5.16 -8.30
CA TRP A 256 -19.37 -5.52 -7.50
C TRP A 256 -18.44 -4.32 -7.25
N GLN A 257 -18.25 -3.44 -8.23
CA GLN A 257 -17.43 -2.23 -8.10
C GLN A 257 -18.13 -1.07 -7.38
N ARG A 258 -19.46 -1.11 -7.24
CA ARG A 258 -20.23 -0.10 -6.49
C ARG A 258 -20.04 -0.23 -4.98
N VAL A 259 -19.75 -1.43 -4.49
CA VAL A 259 -19.67 -1.75 -3.05
C VAL A 259 -18.22 -1.80 -2.56
N ALA A 260 -17.25 -2.02 -3.45
CA ALA A 260 -15.87 -2.28 -3.05
C ALA A 260 -14.87 -1.21 -3.53
N GLY A 261 -14.27 -0.52 -2.55
CA GLY A 261 -13.01 0.17 -2.76
C GLY A 261 -11.93 -0.83 -3.18
N ARG A 262 -11.12 -0.47 -4.17
CA ARG A 262 -10.03 -1.33 -4.67
C ARG A 262 -9.07 -1.69 -3.54
N SER A 263 -8.91 -2.96 -3.23
CA SER A 263 -7.82 -3.53 -2.43
C SER A 263 -6.79 -4.21 -3.34
N ASP A 264 -5.90 -3.40 -3.90
CA ASP A 264 -4.70 -3.85 -4.61
C ASP A 264 -3.77 -4.68 -3.71
N GLY A 265 -2.88 -5.47 -4.33
CA GLY A 265 -2.00 -6.48 -3.69
C GLY A 265 -1.05 -6.01 -2.56
N LEU A 266 -1.22 -4.78 -2.07
CA LEU A 266 -0.67 -4.23 -0.83
C LEU A 266 -1.06 -5.05 0.41
N ALA A 267 -2.31 -5.51 0.48
CA ALA A 267 -2.84 -6.27 1.62
C ALA A 267 -2.07 -7.57 1.90
N ALA A 268 -1.42 -8.10 0.85
CA ALA A 268 -0.62 -9.29 0.92
C ALA A 268 0.60 -9.11 1.87
N SER A 269 1.48 -8.15 1.60
CA SER A 269 2.75 -8.10 2.34
C SER A 269 2.58 -7.74 3.82
N TRP A 270 1.53 -6.99 4.16
CA TRP A 270 1.35 -6.35 5.47
C TRP A 270 0.91 -7.36 6.54
N ALA A 271 0.11 -8.33 6.10
CA ALA A 271 -0.36 -9.48 6.86
C ALA A 271 0.73 -10.22 7.64
N ARG A 272 1.90 -10.33 7.02
CA ARG A 272 3.04 -11.10 7.54
C ARG A 272 3.69 -10.48 8.77
N SER A 273 3.43 -9.18 9.04
CA SER A 273 4.15 -8.41 10.06
C SER A 273 3.46 -8.34 11.45
N GLY A 274 2.21 -8.82 11.58
CA GLY A 274 1.57 -9.08 12.88
C GLY A 274 1.39 -7.91 13.84
N ARG A 275 1.53 -6.64 13.42
CA ARG A 275 1.41 -5.46 14.30
C ARG A 275 0.37 -4.46 13.79
N LEU A 276 -0.70 -4.30 14.56
CA LEU A 276 -1.75 -3.31 14.36
C LEU A 276 -1.35 -1.97 14.97
N LEU A 277 -1.14 -0.96 14.13
CA LEU A 277 -1.19 0.44 14.55
C LEU A 277 -2.47 1.05 13.99
N GLU A 278 -3.10 1.93 14.78
CA GLU A 278 -4.35 2.62 14.44
C GLU A 278 -4.20 3.38 13.11
N ARG A 279 -4.88 2.86 12.09
CA ARG A 279 -4.95 3.44 10.76
C ARG A 279 -6.34 4.05 10.55
N PRO A 280 -6.45 5.30 10.10
CA PRO A 280 -7.74 5.93 9.79
C PRO A 280 -8.40 5.38 8.50
N ASP A 281 -7.68 4.58 7.71
CA ASP A 281 -8.12 3.90 6.47
C ASP A 281 -8.33 2.39 6.66
N ARG A 282 -8.30 1.92 7.91
CA ARG A 282 -8.55 0.52 8.25
C ARG A 282 -10.02 0.20 7.96
N PRO A 283 -10.35 -0.78 7.11
CA PRO A 283 -11.76 -1.16 6.96
C PRO A 283 -12.27 -1.62 8.32
N SER A 284 -13.50 -1.27 8.66
CA SER A 284 -14.11 -1.79 9.89
C SER A 284 -14.13 -3.33 9.93
N LEU A 285 -14.18 -3.97 8.75
CA LEU A 285 -14.35 -5.40 8.58
C LEU A 285 -13.37 -6.01 7.57
N SER A 286 -12.73 -7.12 7.95
CA SER A 286 -12.08 -8.07 7.04
C SER A 286 -12.92 -9.35 6.95
N VAL A 287 -13.12 -9.87 5.75
CA VAL A 287 -13.84 -11.12 5.53
C VAL A 287 -12.92 -12.11 4.84
N VAL A 288 -12.70 -13.24 5.49
CA VAL A 288 -11.91 -14.36 4.99
C VAL A 288 -12.87 -15.46 4.56
N VAL A 289 -12.82 -15.83 3.29
CA VAL A 289 -13.57 -16.96 2.73
C VAL A 289 -12.59 -18.11 2.48
N VAL A 290 -12.89 -19.30 2.98
CA VAL A 290 -12.13 -20.51 2.67
C VAL A 290 -12.68 -21.10 1.37
N GLY A 291 -12.03 -20.78 0.25
CA GLY A 291 -12.47 -21.17 -1.09
C GLY A 291 -12.05 -22.59 -1.45
N ARG A 292 -13.03 -23.46 -1.71
CA ARG A 292 -12.84 -24.83 -2.22
C ARG A 292 -13.40 -24.99 -3.62
N GLU A 293 -14.53 -24.34 -3.91
CA GLU A 293 -15.20 -24.39 -5.21
C GLU A 293 -15.47 -22.98 -5.73
N GLY A 294 -15.20 -22.72 -7.01
CA GLY A 294 -15.31 -21.42 -7.67
C GLY A 294 -16.70 -20.81 -7.56
N ALA A 295 -17.74 -21.57 -7.92
CA ALA A 295 -19.12 -21.10 -7.91
C ALA A 295 -19.61 -20.75 -6.49
N SER A 296 -19.37 -21.65 -5.54
CA SER A 296 -19.73 -21.45 -4.12
C SER A 296 -18.98 -20.26 -3.52
N THR A 297 -17.68 -20.13 -3.80
CA THR A 297 -16.86 -19.00 -3.34
C THR A 297 -17.39 -17.66 -3.86
N LEU A 298 -17.75 -17.58 -5.15
CA LEU A 298 -18.34 -16.36 -5.72
C LEU A 298 -19.70 -16.02 -5.13
N GLU A 299 -20.57 -17.02 -4.97
CA GLU A 299 -21.88 -16.79 -4.35
C GLU A 299 -21.70 -16.24 -2.93
N CYS A 300 -20.76 -16.82 -2.16
CA CYS A 300 -20.42 -16.35 -0.82
C CYS A 300 -19.93 -14.89 -0.85
N LEU A 301 -18.95 -14.55 -1.70
CA LEU A 301 -18.43 -13.19 -1.82
C LEU A 301 -19.51 -12.18 -2.22
N HIS A 302 -20.44 -12.56 -3.10
CA HIS A 302 -21.55 -11.69 -3.50
C HIS A 302 -22.44 -11.37 -2.29
N ARG A 303 -22.81 -12.41 -1.55
CA ARG A 303 -23.64 -12.27 -0.34
C ARG A 303 -22.92 -11.49 0.76
N VAL A 304 -21.60 -11.62 0.88
CA VAL A 304 -20.80 -10.80 1.80
C VAL A 304 -20.95 -9.31 1.46
N LEU A 305 -20.86 -8.96 0.17
CA LEU A 305 -21.02 -7.57 -0.25
C LEU A 305 -22.45 -7.04 -0.02
N ASP A 306 -23.47 -7.90 -0.19
CA ASP A 306 -24.85 -7.54 0.10
C ASP A 306 -25.15 -7.45 1.61
N ALA A 307 -24.45 -8.25 2.43
CA ALA A 307 -24.66 -8.34 3.88
C ALA A 307 -23.79 -7.37 4.69
N ALA A 308 -22.70 -6.86 4.11
CA ALA A 308 -21.83 -5.90 4.76
C ALA A 308 -22.63 -4.62 5.11
N PRO A 309 -22.59 -4.15 6.37
CA PRO A 309 -23.37 -2.98 6.77
C PRO A 309 -22.97 -1.73 5.99
N ASP A 310 -23.97 -0.94 5.58
CA ASP A 310 -23.83 0.24 4.72
C ASP A 310 -22.82 1.27 5.29
N ARG A 311 -21.60 1.31 4.71
CA ARG A 311 -20.80 2.51 4.35
C ARG A 311 -19.31 2.23 4.10
N GLU A 312 -18.79 1.05 4.41
CA GLU A 312 -17.39 0.70 4.15
C GLU A 312 -17.29 -0.67 3.48
N ALA A 313 -16.56 -0.72 2.36
CA ALA A 313 -16.21 -1.96 1.71
C ALA A 313 -15.40 -2.85 2.66
N PRO A 314 -15.80 -4.10 2.93
CA PRO A 314 -14.95 -5.01 3.66
C PRO A 314 -13.69 -5.33 2.84
N GLN A 315 -12.58 -5.62 3.53
CA GLN A 315 -11.46 -6.29 2.87
C GLN A 315 -11.88 -7.74 2.59
N LEU A 316 -11.86 -8.15 1.32
CA LEU A 316 -12.15 -9.53 0.94
C LEU A 316 -10.86 -10.32 0.78
N ILE A 317 -10.79 -11.46 1.45
CA ILE A 317 -9.65 -12.38 1.43
C ILE A 317 -10.18 -13.76 1.11
N VAL A 318 -9.60 -14.43 0.12
CA VAL A 318 -9.94 -15.82 -0.21
C VAL A 318 -8.71 -16.69 0.02
N ILE A 319 -8.86 -17.68 0.89
CA ILE A 319 -7.89 -18.76 1.04
C ILE A 319 -8.19 -19.79 -0.03
N ASP A 320 -7.38 -19.80 -1.07
CA ASP A 320 -7.49 -20.73 -2.19
C ASP A 320 -6.86 -22.06 -1.77
N THR A 321 -7.72 -23.03 -1.48
CA THR A 321 -7.31 -24.37 -1.04
C THR A 321 -6.75 -25.26 -2.16
N GLY A 322 -6.79 -24.79 -3.42
CA GLY A 322 -6.31 -25.54 -4.58
C GLY A 322 -7.17 -26.74 -5.00
N HIS A 323 -8.40 -26.85 -4.49
CA HIS A 323 -9.33 -27.92 -4.88
C HIS A 323 -9.96 -27.68 -6.26
N ASP A 324 -10.19 -26.41 -6.61
CA ASP A 324 -10.75 -26.01 -7.89
C ASP A 324 -9.72 -25.21 -8.69
N PRO A 325 -9.21 -25.75 -9.82
CA PRO A 325 -8.24 -25.03 -10.65
C PRO A 325 -8.83 -23.76 -11.29
N ASP A 326 -10.14 -23.71 -11.50
CA ASP A 326 -10.79 -22.56 -12.14
C ASP A 326 -10.98 -21.39 -11.16
N LEU A 327 -11.01 -21.67 -9.85
CA LEU A 327 -11.10 -20.64 -8.80
C LEU A 327 -9.92 -19.66 -8.89
N ALA A 328 -8.71 -20.16 -9.19
CA ALA A 328 -7.51 -19.34 -9.33
C ALA A 328 -7.68 -18.27 -10.41
N ASP A 329 -8.02 -18.69 -11.62
CA ASP A 329 -8.21 -17.80 -12.77
C ASP A 329 -9.34 -16.81 -12.51
N LEU A 330 -10.42 -17.30 -11.90
CA LEU A 330 -11.60 -16.52 -11.58
C LEU A 330 -11.30 -15.44 -10.54
N LEU A 331 -10.58 -15.75 -9.45
CA LEU A 331 -10.15 -14.75 -8.47
C LEU A 331 -9.19 -13.73 -9.08
N ASP A 332 -8.32 -14.18 -9.98
CA ASP A 332 -7.40 -13.29 -10.70
C ASP A 332 -8.17 -12.29 -11.58
N THR A 333 -9.34 -12.68 -12.15
CA THR A 333 -10.22 -11.73 -12.88
C THR A 333 -10.85 -10.66 -11.99
N LEU A 334 -11.02 -10.91 -10.69
CA LEU A 334 -11.57 -9.94 -9.73
C LEU A 334 -10.56 -8.84 -9.35
N GLY A 335 -9.28 -8.99 -9.72
CA GLY A 335 -8.30 -7.91 -9.86
C GLY A 335 -8.32 -6.83 -8.79
N GLY A 336 -7.73 -7.10 -7.62
CA GLY A 336 -7.63 -6.11 -6.54
C GLY A 336 -8.96 -5.84 -5.83
N LEU A 337 -9.99 -6.66 -6.03
CA LEU A 337 -11.16 -6.72 -5.14
C LEU A 337 -10.96 -7.73 -4.01
N VAL A 338 -10.26 -8.81 -4.33
CA VAL A 338 -10.07 -9.96 -3.45
C VAL A 338 -8.58 -10.23 -3.34
N LEU A 339 -8.10 -10.35 -2.10
CA LEU A 339 -6.78 -10.87 -1.82
C LEU A 339 -6.82 -12.39 -1.86
N ARG A 340 -6.25 -12.99 -2.91
CA ARG A 340 -6.06 -14.44 -3.00
C ARG A 340 -4.84 -14.87 -2.19
N VAL A 341 -5.03 -15.86 -1.32
CA VAL A 341 -3.99 -16.48 -0.50
C VAL A 341 -3.90 -17.96 -0.88
N PRO A 342 -2.95 -18.35 -1.75
CA PRO A 342 -2.80 -19.75 -2.15
C PRO A 342 -2.28 -20.59 -0.99
N MET A 343 -2.92 -21.74 -0.76
CA MET A 343 -2.45 -22.73 0.22
C MET A 343 -1.29 -23.56 -0.33
N SER A 344 -0.30 -23.84 0.52
CA SER A 344 0.79 -24.73 0.16
C SER A 344 0.30 -26.19 0.11
N PRO A 345 0.53 -26.92 -1.00
CA PRO A 345 0.16 -28.32 -1.10
C PRO A 345 0.78 -29.15 0.02
N GLY A 346 -0.02 -29.94 0.74
CA GLY A 346 0.46 -30.91 1.73
C GLY A 346 0.69 -30.38 3.16
N SER A 347 0.43 -29.10 3.43
CA SER A 347 0.24 -28.61 4.81
C SER A 347 -1.19 -28.91 5.25
N GLU A 348 -1.40 -29.45 6.46
CA GLU A 348 -2.73 -29.44 7.09
C GLU A 348 -3.08 -27.96 7.35
N PRO A 349 -4.01 -27.38 6.58
CA PRO A 349 -4.33 -25.97 6.72
C PRO A 349 -4.82 -25.67 8.14
N ASP A 350 -4.38 -24.54 8.70
CA ASP A 350 -5.24 -23.80 9.62
C ASP A 350 -5.75 -22.56 8.86
N PRO A 351 -6.85 -22.67 8.10
CA PRO A 351 -7.38 -21.57 7.31
C PRO A 351 -7.70 -20.36 8.19
N LEU A 352 -8.00 -20.58 9.48
CA LEU A 352 -8.23 -19.51 10.42
C LEU A 352 -6.92 -18.75 10.68
N ALA A 353 -5.84 -19.44 11.04
CA ALA A 353 -4.56 -18.79 11.28
C ALA A 353 -3.99 -18.15 10.00
N ASP A 354 -4.12 -18.82 8.86
CA ASP A 354 -3.59 -18.32 7.60
C ASP A 354 -4.38 -17.11 7.12
N GLY A 355 -5.71 -17.15 7.14
CA GLY A 355 -6.56 -16.04 6.73
C GLY A 355 -6.46 -14.82 7.63
N LEU A 356 -6.50 -15.04 8.94
CA LEU A 356 -6.46 -13.94 9.92
C LEU A 356 -5.14 -13.16 9.89
N ARG A 357 -4.04 -13.76 9.43
CA ARG A 357 -2.80 -13.01 9.20
C ARG A 357 -3.01 -11.87 8.22
N TRP A 358 -3.87 -12.05 7.21
CA TRP A 358 -4.11 -11.06 6.17
C TRP A 358 -5.22 -10.07 6.48
N CYS A 359 -5.96 -10.31 7.55
CA CYS A 359 -6.94 -9.37 8.05
C CYS A 359 -6.26 -8.12 8.59
N TRP A 360 -6.60 -6.98 8.02
CA TRP A 360 -6.25 -5.69 8.58
C TRP A 360 -7.44 -4.93 9.15
N GLY A 361 -8.68 -5.40 9.03
CA GLY A 361 -9.87 -4.71 9.56
C GLY A 361 -9.96 -4.78 11.07
N SER A 362 -10.69 -3.88 11.75
CA SER A 362 -10.86 -3.93 13.21
C SER A 362 -11.52 -5.22 13.68
N GLU A 363 -12.41 -5.72 12.85
CA GLU A 363 -13.17 -6.95 13.02
C GLU A 363 -12.83 -7.87 11.85
N SER A 364 -12.84 -9.18 12.11
CA SER A 364 -12.58 -10.21 11.10
C SER A 364 -13.70 -11.24 11.13
N VAL A 365 -14.11 -11.72 9.97
CA VAL A 365 -15.09 -12.80 9.84
C VAL A 365 -14.50 -13.90 8.98
N LEU A 366 -14.50 -15.13 9.48
CA LEU A 366 -14.15 -16.32 8.72
C LEU A 366 -15.44 -17.03 8.27
N LEU A 367 -15.51 -17.33 6.98
CA LEU A 367 -16.62 -17.98 6.31
C LEU A 367 -16.12 -19.20 5.53
N PRO A 368 -16.80 -20.35 5.65
CA PRO A 368 -16.76 -21.37 4.61
C PRO A 368 -17.37 -20.83 3.31
N ASP A 369 -16.90 -21.27 2.14
CA ASP A 369 -17.47 -20.88 0.84
C ASP A 369 -18.94 -21.29 0.65
N ALA A 370 -19.43 -22.30 1.36
CA ALA A 370 -20.85 -22.66 1.38
C ALA A 370 -21.74 -21.72 2.22
N CYS A 371 -21.15 -20.75 2.93
CA CYS A 371 -21.89 -19.88 3.83
C CYS A 371 -22.77 -18.86 3.08
N ARG A 372 -23.97 -18.62 3.62
CA ARG A 372 -24.93 -17.63 3.14
C ARG A 372 -25.15 -16.55 4.19
N PRO A 373 -24.28 -15.52 4.24
CA PRO A 373 -24.43 -14.45 5.20
C PRO A 373 -25.71 -13.65 4.95
N GLU A 374 -26.36 -13.23 6.04
CA GLU A 374 -27.58 -12.41 6.01
C GLU A 374 -27.31 -11.05 6.67
N PRO A 375 -27.72 -9.92 6.06
CA PRO A 375 -27.38 -8.58 6.56
C PRO A 375 -27.76 -8.33 8.04
N ALA A 376 -28.96 -8.78 8.43
CA ALA A 376 -29.46 -8.62 9.80
C ALA A 376 -28.62 -9.45 10.80
N ALA A 377 -28.34 -10.72 10.47
CA ALA A 377 -27.54 -11.60 11.31
C ALA A 377 -26.10 -11.11 11.48
N TRP A 378 -25.52 -10.50 10.44
CA TRP A 378 -24.18 -9.90 10.49
C TRP A 378 -24.11 -8.68 11.39
N SER A 379 -25.07 -7.77 11.27
CA SER A 379 -25.15 -6.59 12.13
C SER A 379 -25.29 -6.96 13.61
N GLU A 380 -26.12 -7.97 13.91
CA GLU A 380 -26.24 -8.52 15.26
C GLU A 380 -24.96 -9.19 15.75
N ALA A 381 -24.29 -9.97 14.89
CA ALA A 381 -23.04 -10.66 15.24
C ALA A 381 -21.89 -9.69 15.51
N LEU A 382 -21.73 -8.64 14.70
CA LEU A 382 -20.73 -7.59 14.92
C LEU A 382 -21.04 -6.79 16.19
N THR A 383 -22.31 -6.50 16.46
CA THR A 383 -22.72 -5.87 17.73
C THR A 383 -22.38 -6.76 18.93
N ALA A 384 -22.68 -8.06 18.84
CA ALA A 384 -22.33 -9.04 19.86
C ALA A 384 -20.81 -9.14 20.05
N LEU A 385 -20.04 -9.13 18.96
CA LEU A 385 -18.58 -9.19 18.98
C LEU A 385 -17.97 -8.02 19.77
N ARG A 386 -18.47 -6.80 19.54
CA ARG A 386 -18.03 -5.58 20.25
C ARG A 386 -18.31 -5.65 21.75
N SER A 387 -19.37 -6.35 22.16
CA SER A 387 -19.76 -6.51 23.57
C SER A 387 -19.11 -7.71 24.28
N THR A 388 -18.49 -8.64 23.55
CA THR A 388 -17.96 -9.88 24.11
C THR A 388 -16.50 -9.69 24.56
N GLU A 389 -16.21 -9.89 25.85
CA GLU A 389 -14.85 -9.74 26.42
C GLU A 389 -13.80 -10.66 25.75
N GLY A 390 -14.22 -11.82 25.23
CA GLY A 390 -13.33 -12.74 24.51
C GLY A 390 -13.10 -12.38 23.04
N GLY A 391 -13.81 -11.38 22.50
CA GLY A 391 -13.74 -10.95 21.10
C GLY A 391 -13.85 -12.08 20.07
N LEU A 392 -14.67 -13.09 20.36
CA LEU A 392 -14.99 -14.21 19.49
C LEU A 392 -16.51 -14.49 19.58
N VAL A 393 -17.19 -14.51 18.44
CA VAL A 393 -18.61 -14.87 18.33
C VAL A 393 -18.77 -15.91 17.22
N ARG A 394 -19.50 -16.98 17.51
CA ARG A 394 -19.85 -18.03 16.54
C ARG A 394 -21.34 -17.96 16.24
N ARG A 395 -21.71 -17.95 14.97
CA ARG A 395 -23.12 -17.92 14.55
C ARG A 395 -23.34 -18.84 13.35
N PRO A 396 -24.25 -19.82 13.43
CA PRO A 396 -24.68 -20.54 12.24
C PRO A 396 -25.45 -19.59 11.31
N ASP A 397 -25.29 -19.77 10.00
CA ASP A 397 -26.22 -19.21 9.01
C ASP A 397 -27.55 -19.99 8.95
N GLN A 398 -28.45 -19.60 8.04
CA GLN A 398 -29.74 -20.26 7.83
C GLN A 398 -29.64 -21.76 7.45
N ASN A 399 -28.49 -22.20 6.94
CA ASN A 399 -28.22 -23.59 6.58
C ASN A 399 -27.47 -24.35 7.70
N GLY A 400 -27.20 -23.71 8.83
CA GLY A 400 -26.43 -24.29 9.94
C GLY A 400 -24.91 -24.21 9.75
N VAL A 401 -24.41 -23.52 8.73
CA VAL A 401 -22.97 -23.36 8.49
C VAL A 401 -22.40 -22.33 9.48
N GLU A 402 -21.42 -22.74 10.28
CA GLU A 402 -20.83 -21.89 11.32
C GLU A 402 -20.00 -20.75 10.72
N GLN A 403 -20.30 -19.52 11.15
CA GLN A 403 -19.56 -18.29 10.86
C GLN A 403 -18.80 -17.86 12.11
N ILE A 404 -17.56 -17.41 11.95
CA ILE A 404 -16.69 -17.04 13.08
C ILE A 404 -16.32 -15.57 12.98
N PHE A 405 -16.75 -14.78 13.96
CA PHE A 405 -16.46 -13.36 14.09
C PHE A 405 -15.38 -13.17 15.16
N VAL A 406 -14.33 -12.40 14.87
CA VAL A 406 -13.17 -12.22 15.73
C VAL A 406 -12.75 -10.74 15.77
N ARG A 407 -12.36 -10.22 16.93
CA ARG A 407 -11.65 -8.93 17.02
C ARG A 407 -10.20 -9.12 16.60
N THR A 408 -9.80 -8.53 15.48
CA THR A 408 -8.48 -8.74 14.84
C THR A 408 -7.31 -8.40 15.76
N GLU A 409 -7.52 -7.45 16.67
CA GLU A 409 -6.51 -7.03 17.67
C GLU A 409 -6.18 -8.08 18.73
N LEU A 410 -7.10 -9.00 19.02
CA LEU A 410 -6.85 -10.09 19.97
C LEU A 410 -5.99 -11.20 19.35
N VAL A 411 -6.02 -11.33 18.01
CA VAL A 411 -5.27 -12.36 17.27
C VAL A 411 -3.79 -11.97 17.12
N THR A 412 -3.51 -10.69 16.94
CA THR A 412 -2.16 -10.17 16.67
C THR A 412 -1.29 -10.03 17.92
N LEU A 413 -1.89 -9.92 19.11
CA LEU A 413 -1.16 -9.74 20.38
C LEU A 413 -0.56 -11.02 20.98
N GLY A 414 -0.52 -12.13 20.22
CA GLY A 414 0.24 -13.32 20.63
C GLY A 414 -0.41 -14.16 21.73
N ALA A 415 -1.74 -14.13 21.87
CA ALA A 415 -2.44 -15.26 22.46
C ALA A 415 -2.20 -16.46 21.52
N GLY A 416 -1.26 -17.33 21.90
CA GLY A 416 -0.81 -18.41 21.04
C GLY A 416 -1.98 -19.25 20.48
N PRO A 417 -1.78 -19.94 19.34
CA PRO A 417 -2.82 -20.70 18.65
C PRO A 417 -3.53 -21.76 19.51
N GLY A 418 -3.04 -22.08 20.71
CA GLY A 418 -3.68 -23.02 21.64
C GLY A 418 -5.07 -22.61 22.12
N THR A 419 -5.36 -21.32 22.37
CA THR A 419 -6.68 -20.91 22.89
C THR A 419 -7.76 -20.80 21.82
N VAL A 420 -7.38 -20.66 20.55
CA VAL A 420 -8.32 -20.56 19.40
C VAL A 420 -8.36 -21.87 18.61
N GLY A 421 -7.21 -22.55 18.44
CA GLY A 421 -7.04 -23.78 17.67
C GLY A 421 -7.60 -25.04 18.32
N GLU A 422 -7.57 -25.18 19.67
CA GLU A 422 -8.21 -26.34 20.34
C GLU A 422 -9.73 -26.38 20.14
N LYS A 423 -10.35 -25.26 19.74
CA LYS A 423 -11.78 -25.18 19.41
C LYS A 423 -12.08 -25.15 17.91
N SER A 424 -11.08 -25.05 17.01
CA SER A 424 -11.30 -24.90 15.55
C SER A 424 -11.25 -26.22 14.76
N SER A 425 -10.65 -27.28 15.31
CA SER A 425 -10.48 -28.59 14.62
C SER A 425 -11.78 -29.31 14.21
N ARG A 426 -12.95 -28.74 14.51
CA ARG A 426 -14.28 -29.24 14.09
C ARG A 426 -14.85 -28.56 12.83
N LEU A 427 -14.18 -27.56 12.25
CA LEU A 427 -14.69 -26.81 11.10
C LEU A 427 -14.54 -27.52 9.74
N VAL A 428 -13.75 -28.60 9.66
CA VAL A 428 -13.31 -29.17 8.37
C VAL A 428 -13.84 -30.58 8.09
N THR A 429 -14.44 -31.26 9.07
CA THR A 429 -15.07 -32.57 8.82
C THR A 429 -16.54 -32.40 8.43
N PRO A 430 -16.95 -32.77 7.20
CA PRO A 430 -18.36 -32.87 6.88
C PRO A 430 -18.99 -34.03 7.69
N SER A 431 -20.18 -33.81 8.23
CA SER A 431 -21.09 -34.88 8.65
C SER A 431 -21.73 -35.55 7.45
#